data_AF-A0A3N6HT70-F1
#
_entry.id   AF-A0A3N6HT70-F1
#
_cell.length_a   1.000
_cell.length_b   1.000
_cell.length_c   1.000
_cell.angle_alpha   90.00
_cell.angle_beta   90.00
_cell.angle_gamma   90.00
#
_symmetry.space_group_name_H-M   'P 1'
#
loop_
_entity.id
_entity.type
_entity.pdbx_description
1 polymer ?
#
loop_
_entity_poly.entity_id
_entity_poly.type
_entity_poly.pdbx_seq_one_letter_code
_entity_poly.pdbx_strand_id
1 'polypeptide(L)'
;MGKAGSDLAPETADAIVVRDGLPTIPSIVQLSRTARRLVIQNLAIAGTVIAVLVAWDLIGTLPLPLGVAGHEGSTVIVGLNGLRLLREGAWPRHAENTA
;
A
#
# COMPACT_ATOMS: atom_id res chain seq x y z
N MET A 1 3.73 8.78 40.58
CA MET A 1 4.95 8.15 40.03
C MET A 1 4.59 7.29 38.80
N GLY A 2 4.13 7.90 37.70
CA GLY A 2 3.67 7.18 36.48
C GLY A 2 4.47 7.46 35.20
N LYS A 3 5.62 8.15 35.31
CA LYS A 3 6.39 8.60 34.14
C LYS A 3 7.24 7.50 33.49
N ALA A 4 7.72 6.51 34.26
CA ALA A 4 8.63 5.49 33.73
C ALA A 4 7.97 4.53 32.73
N GLY A 5 6.68 4.21 32.87
CA GLY A 5 5.96 3.38 31.90
C GLY A 5 5.45 4.15 30.68
N SER A 6 5.26 5.47 30.81
CA SER A 6 4.78 6.34 29.73
C SER A 6 5.86 6.70 28.71
N ASP A 7 7.14 6.77 29.12
CA ASP A 7 8.27 7.05 28.21
C ASP A 7 8.71 5.81 27.41
N LEU A 8 8.47 4.59 27.93
CA LEU A 8 8.86 3.34 27.27
C LEU A 8 7.81 2.82 26.27
N ALA A 9 6.56 3.25 26.39
CA ALA A 9 5.47 2.80 25.50
C ALA A 9 5.63 3.28 24.04
N PRO A 10 6.05 4.54 23.76
CA PRO A 10 6.33 4.99 22.40
C PRO A 10 7.51 4.26 21.74
N GLU A 11 8.54 3.93 22.51
CA GLU A 11 9.79 3.35 22.00
C GLU A 11 9.64 1.90 21.54
N THR A 12 8.59 1.22 21.99
CA THR A 12 8.33 -0.20 21.69
C THR A 12 7.12 -0.42 20.80
N ALA A 13 6.31 0.61 20.54
CA ALA A 13 5.08 0.49 19.77
C ALA A 13 5.34 0.61 18.26
N ASP A 14 4.79 -0.33 17.49
CA ASP A 14 4.77 -0.25 16.01
C ASP A 14 3.86 0.88 15.50
N ALA A 15 2.90 1.32 16.32
CA ALA A 15 1.99 2.41 16.00
C ALA A 15 1.48 3.10 17.29
N ILE A 16 1.36 4.43 17.26
CA ILE A 16 0.89 5.25 18.38
C ILE A 16 -0.39 5.98 17.97
N VAL A 17 -1.41 5.95 18.83
CA VAL A 17 -2.63 6.74 18.66
C VAL A 17 -2.45 8.08 19.38
N VAL A 18 -2.41 9.19 18.63
CA VAL A 18 -2.05 10.53 19.15
C VAL A 18 -3.24 11.27 19.81
N ARG A 19 -4.48 10.77 19.67
CA ARG A 19 -5.70 11.34 20.29
C ARG A 19 -6.55 10.24 20.95
N ASP A 20 -7.63 10.62 21.63
CA ASP A 20 -8.63 9.73 22.27
C ASP A 20 -9.50 8.94 21.27
N GLY A 21 -8.85 8.30 20.30
CA GLY A 21 -9.45 7.65 19.15
C GLY A 21 -9.33 6.13 19.19
N LEU A 22 -9.53 5.48 20.34
CA LEU A 22 -9.72 4.01 20.34
C LEU A 22 -10.83 3.56 19.35
N PRO A 23 -11.91 4.32 19.14
CA PRO A 23 -12.89 4.04 18.07
C PRO A 23 -12.32 4.12 16.64
N THR A 24 -11.12 4.68 16.43
CA THR A 24 -10.44 4.77 15.12
C THR A 24 -9.68 3.48 14.77
N ILE A 25 -9.41 2.61 15.74
CA ILE A 25 -8.64 1.36 15.52
C ILE A 25 -9.29 0.44 14.47
N PRO A 26 -10.60 0.13 14.52
CA PRO A 26 -11.24 -0.72 13.52
C PRO A 26 -11.10 -0.16 12.09
N SER A 27 -11.22 1.16 11.98
CA SER A 27 -11.08 1.93 10.75
C SER A 27 -9.67 1.83 10.14
N ILE A 28 -8.63 1.95 10.97
CA ILE A 28 -7.23 1.76 10.54
C ILE A 28 -6.97 0.31 10.10
N VAL A 29 -7.53 -0.68 10.81
CA VAL A 29 -7.39 -2.10 10.43
C VAL A 29 -8.05 -2.38 9.07
N GLN A 30 -9.21 -1.77 8.79
CA GLN A 30 -9.86 -1.88 7.48
C GLN A 30 -9.02 -1.25 6.36
N LEU A 31 -8.43 -0.08 6.61
CA LEU A 31 -7.51 0.57 5.69
C LEU A 31 -6.29 -0.31 5.40
N SER A 32 -5.66 -0.87 6.43
CA SER A 32 -4.52 -1.80 6.29
C SER A 32 -4.86 -3.03 5.44
N ARG A 33 -6.03 -3.64 5.66
CA ARG A 33 -6.51 -4.76 4.83
C ARG A 33 -6.69 -4.37 3.37
N THR A 34 -7.19 -3.16 3.11
CA THR A 34 -7.35 -2.62 1.76
C THR A 34 -6.00 -2.35 1.10
N ALA A 35 -5.07 -1.73 1.82
CA ALA A 35 -3.71 -1.50 1.38
C ALA A 35 -3.01 -2.82 1.01
N ARG A 36 -3.15 -3.86 1.86
CA ARG A 36 -2.60 -5.19 1.58
C ARG A 36 -3.15 -5.80 0.30
N ARG A 37 -4.44 -5.63 0.00
CA ARG A 37 -5.04 -6.10 -1.27
C ARG A 37 -4.44 -5.38 -2.47
N LEU A 38 -4.24 -4.07 -2.38
CA LEU A 38 -3.60 -3.29 -3.46
C LEU A 38 -2.14 -3.69 -3.67
N VAL A 39 -1.38 -3.94 -2.59
CA VAL A 39 0.00 -4.45 -2.69
C VAL A 39 0.06 -5.77 -3.42
N ILE A 40 -0.84 -6.72 -3.09
CA ILE A 40 -0.90 -8.02 -3.77
C ILE A 40 -1.26 -7.85 -5.26
N GLN A 41 -2.18 -6.95 -5.60
CA GLN A 41 -2.51 -6.65 -7.00
C GLN A 41 -1.30 -6.07 -7.74
N ASN A 42 -0.59 -5.12 -7.15
CA ASN A 42 0.60 -4.51 -7.72
C ASN A 42 1.70 -5.55 -7.96
N LEU A 43 1.93 -6.44 -6.99
CA LEU A 43 2.91 -7.51 -7.12
C LEU A 43 2.52 -8.50 -8.22
N ALA A 44 1.23 -8.84 -8.34
CA ALA A 44 0.74 -9.71 -9.40
C ALA A 44 0.91 -9.07 -10.79
N ILE A 45 0.61 -7.78 -10.95
CA ILE A 45 0.78 -7.04 -12.20
C ILE A 45 2.26 -6.98 -12.58
N ALA A 46 3.12 -6.49 -11.68
CA ALA A 46 4.56 -6.38 -11.93
C ALA A 46 5.18 -7.75 -12.24
N GLY A 47 4.86 -8.77 -11.44
CA GLY A 47 5.34 -10.13 -11.63
C GLY A 47 4.91 -10.72 -12.97
N THR A 48 3.67 -10.48 -13.39
CA THR A 48 3.17 -10.94 -14.69
C THR A 48 3.91 -10.27 -15.85
N VAL A 49 4.12 -8.96 -15.80
CA VAL A 49 4.86 -8.24 -16.85
C VAL A 49 6.29 -8.75 -16.95
N ILE A 50 6.99 -8.87 -15.82
CA ILE A 50 8.36 -9.40 -15.79
C ILE A 50 8.39 -10.81 -16.36
N ALA A 51 7.49 -11.70 -15.92
CA ALA A 51 7.43 -13.08 -16.40
C ALA A 51 7.19 -13.16 -17.92
N VAL A 52 6.31 -12.30 -18.46
CA VAL A 52 6.04 -12.24 -19.90
C VAL A 52 7.25 -11.72 -20.68
N LEU A 53 7.90 -10.65 -20.21
CA LEU A 53 9.08 -10.10 -20.88
C LEU A 53 10.24 -11.10 -20.87
N VAL A 54 10.48 -11.77 -19.75
CA VAL A 54 11.49 -12.83 -19.63
C VAL A 54 11.15 -14.00 -20.55
N ALA A 55 9.89 -14.47 -20.56
CA ALA A 55 9.49 -15.58 -21.43
C ALA A 55 9.64 -15.23 -22.92
N TRP A 56 9.30 -14.00 -23.31
CA TRP A 56 9.53 -13.52 -24.69
C TRP A 56 11.01 -13.56 -25.03
N ASP A 57 11.86 -12.96 -24.20
CA ASP A 57 13.31 -12.88 -24.43
C ASP A 57 13.98 -14.27 -24.52
N LEU A 58 13.46 -15.27 -23.80
CA LEU A 58 13.95 -16.65 -23.88
C LEU A 58 13.52 -17.39 -25.15
N ILE A 59 12.31 -17.12 -25.65
CA ILE A 59 11.72 -17.85 -26.79
C ILE A 59 12.03 -17.16 -28.13
N GLY A 60 12.26 -15.85 -28.12
CA GLY A 60 12.51 -15.05 -29.30
C GLY A 60 13.37 -13.84 -29.00
N THR A 61 13.42 -12.90 -29.95
CA THR A 61 14.19 -11.65 -29.77
C THR A 61 13.26 -10.56 -29.24
N LEU A 62 13.53 -10.07 -28.03
CA LEU A 62 12.86 -8.90 -27.49
C LEU A 62 13.68 -7.64 -27.81
N PRO A 63 13.17 -6.72 -28.66
CA PRO A 63 13.87 -5.45 -28.90
C PRO A 63 14.01 -4.66 -27.60
N LEU A 64 15.22 -4.16 -27.32
CA LEU A 64 15.52 -3.38 -26.11
C LEU A 64 14.51 -2.25 -25.84
N PRO A 65 14.08 -1.44 -26.84
CA PRO A 65 13.11 -0.37 -26.58
C PRO A 65 11.76 -0.90 -26.09
N LEU A 66 11.32 -2.07 -26.57
CA LEU A 66 10.08 -2.69 -26.12
C LEU A 66 10.22 -3.27 -24.72
N GLY A 67 11.38 -3.85 -24.38
CA GLY A 67 11.66 -4.32 -23.03
C GLY A 67 11.61 -3.19 -21.99
N VAL A 68 12.27 -2.07 -22.29
CA VAL A 68 12.25 -0.87 -21.43
C VAL A 68 10.84 -0.30 -21.34
N ALA A 69 10.13 -0.14 -22.46
CA ALA A 69 8.77 0.37 -22.47
C ALA A 69 7.80 -0.53 -21.68
N GLY A 70 7.95 -1.86 -21.74
CA GLY A 70 7.17 -2.79 -20.95
C GLY A 70 7.46 -2.70 -19.46
N HIS A 71 8.74 -2.65 -19.10
CA HIS A 71 9.18 -2.51 -17.71
C HIS A 71 8.69 -1.20 -17.09
N GLU A 72 9.06 -0.06 -17.69
CA GLU A 72 8.69 1.27 -17.20
C GLU A 72 7.19 1.57 -17.37
N GLY A 73 6.54 1.01 -18.40
CA GLY A 73 5.09 1.08 -18.52
C GLY A 73 4.39 0.40 -17.34
N SER A 74 4.92 -0.73 -16.87
CA SER A 74 4.36 -1.44 -15.72
C SER A 74 4.55 -0.69 -14.39
N THR A 75 5.66 0.05 -14.22
CA THR A 75 5.88 0.87 -13.02
C THR A 75 4.84 2.00 -12.93
N VAL A 76 4.51 2.62 -14.07
CA VAL A 76 3.43 3.62 -14.15
C VAL A 76 2.08 3.01 -13.80
N ILE A 77 1.72 1.85 -14.36
CA ILE A 77 0.45 1.17 -14.09
C ILE A 77 0.31 0.84 -12.58
N VAL A 78 1.35 0.26 -11.99
CA VAL A 78 1.41 -0.11 -10.57
C VAL A 78 1.33 1.14 -9.68
N GLY A 79 2.02 2.22 -10.07
CA GLY A 79 1.95 3.51 -9.39
C GLY A 79 0.53 4.09 -9.39
N LEU A 80 -0.13 4.12 -10.55
CA LEU A 80 -1.52 4.57 -10.69
C LEU A 80 -2.49 3.71 -9.86
N ASN A 81 -2.30 2.38 -9.81
CA ASN A 81 -3.12 1.53 -8.95
C ASN A 81 -2.87 1.81 -7.45
N GLY A 82 -1.64 2.16 -7.07
CA GLY A 82 -1.29 2.60 -5.72
C GLY A 82 -2.01 3.88 -5.29
N LEU A 83 -2.19 4.84 -6.20
CA LEU A 83 -2.93 6.08 -5.93
C LEU A 83 -4.40 5.86 -5.52
N ARG A 84 -4.98 4.67 -5.78
CA ARG A 84 -6.34 4.35 -5.33
C ARG A 84 -6.49 4.38 -3.81
N LEU A 85 -5.42 4.14 -3.05
CA LEU A 85 -5.44 4.21 -1.59
C LEU A 85 -5.50 5.67 -1.08
N LEU A 86 -5.15 6.65 -1.92
CA LEU A 86 -5.21 8.08 -1.58
C LEU A 86 -6.57 8.70 -1.84
N ARG A 87 -7.51 7.96 -2.46
CA ARG A 87 -8.87 8.47 -2.64
C ARG A 87 -9.54 8.64 -1.28
N GLU A 88 -10.26 9.75 -1.11
CA GLU A 88 -10.97 10.11 0.13
C GLU A 88 -11.87 9.00 0.68
N GLY A 89 -12.41 8.13 -0.18
CA GLY A 89 -13.20 6.96 0.21
C GLY A 89 -12.42 5.83 0.89
N ALA A 90 -11.08 5.84 0.81
CA ALA A 90 -10.22 4.94 1.57
C ALA A 90 -9.99 5.45 3.00
N TRP A 91 -10.16 6.76 3.24
CA TRP A 91 -10.02 7.31 4.59
C TRP A 91 -11.32 7.10 5.39
N PRO A 92 -11.24 6.47 6.57
CA PRO A 92 -12.40 6.34 7.43
C PRO A 92 -12.81 7.72 7.96
N ARG A 93 -13.90 8.29 7.43
CA ARG A 93 -14.49 9.50 8.01
C ARG A 93 -15.04 9.13 9.38
N HIS A 94 -14.45 9.69 10.44
CA HIS A 94 -15.17 9.82 11.69
C HIS A 94 -16.43 10.64 11.42
N ALA A 95 -17.59 10.01 11.52
CA ALA A 95 -18.82 10.76 11.67
C ALA A 95 -18.69 11.51 13.00
N GLU A 96 -18.39 12.81 12.95
CA GLU A 96 -18.79 13.74 13.99
C GLU A 96 -20.33 13.67 14.04
N ASN A 97 -20.86 12.75 14.81
CA ASN A 97 -22.26 12.75 15.18
C ASN A 97 -22.35 12.48 16.68
N THR A 98 -22.11 13.53 17.45
CA THR A 98 -22.75 13.66 18.76
C THR A 98 -22.99 15.15 18.97
N ALA A 99 -24.21 15.54 18.62
CA ALA A 99 -24.87 16.73 19.12
C ALA A 99 -25.15 16.60 20.63
#